data_AF-A0A1W6D140-F1
#
_entry.id   AF-A0A1W6D140-F1
#
_cell.length_a   1.000
_cell.length_b   1.000
_cell.length_c   1.000
_cell.angle_alpha   90.00
_cell.angle_beta   90.00
_cell.angle_gamma   90.00
#
_symmetry.space_group_name_H-M   'P 1'
#
loop_
_entity.id
_entity.type
_entity.pdbx_description
1 polymer ?
#
loop_
_entity_poly.entity_id
_entity_poly.type
_entity_poly.pdbx_seq_one_letter_code
_entity_poly.pdbx_strand_id
1 'polypeptide(L)'
;MGGGGALAVGLAGYGALLARLRRHARGRREAQPGELGHPADGRPRARASAENPAPAAPPLLASSPPAPTTGLAGGAAAQARPPADPSGPLTDPELDRYARHIALRELGGAGQRRLRAARVLVAGAGGLGAPVLQYLAAAGVGRITLADDDSVSLSNLQRQVIFATADIGRPKALAAADALARLNPHVAVTPLLRRVTGADRELVGAHDLVLDGTDSLASRLAINAACVAASVPLIAGAIAQWEGQVALYDPARGGPCLACLFPRPPAPGLAPSCAEAGVVGALPGVVGSLMAIEAIKLVGGVVASGAGAGLRGRMLILDGLWGDTRMVAVTARPGCPVCGGRGA
;
A
#
# COMPACT_ATOMS: atom_id res chain seq x y z
N MET A 1 -3.81 -16.29 -53.95
CA MET A 1 -3.02 -15.18 -54.52
C MET A 1 -3.32 -13.92 -53.71
N GLY A 2 -2.29 -13.29 -53.11
CA GLY A 2 -2.25 -11.94 -52.49
C GLY A 2 -3.13 -11.74 -51.25
N GLY A 3 -2.64 -11.53 -50.01
CA GLY A 3 -1.65 -10.54 -49.52
C GLY A 3 -2.43 -9.35 -48.92
N GLY A 4 -2.19 -8.75 -47.75
CA GLY A 4 -1.21 -8.85 -46.67
C GLY A 4 -1.34 -7.55 -45.84
N GLY A 5 -1.18 -7.61 -44.51
CA GLY A 5 -0.79 -6.45 -43.68
C GLY A 5 -1.88 -5.75 -42.86
N ALA A 6 -2.06 -6.17 -41.60
CA ALA A 6 -2.55 -5.29 -40.53
C ALA A 6 -1.66 -5.51 -39.30
N LEU A 7 -0.98 -4.43 -38.89
CA LEU A 7 0.15 -4.40 -37.99
C LEU A 7 -0.16 -4.88 -36.55
N ALA A 8 0.74 -5.74 -36.06
CA ALA A 8 0.90 -6.11 -34.67
C ALA A 8 1.46 -4.94 -33.84
N VAL A 9 0.68 -4.42 -32.89
CA VAL A 9 1.17 -3.52 -31.84
C VAL A 9 0.63 -3.99 -30.49
N GLY A 10 1.32 -4.93 -29.85
CA GLY A 10 0.83 -5.54 -28.62
C GLY A 10 1.86 -6.09 -27.63
N LEU A 11 3.15 -6.12 -27.96
CA LEU A 11 4.20 -6.67 -27.10
C LEU A 11 5.44 -5.77 -26.95
N ALA A 12 5.55 -4.70 -27.74
CA ALA A 12 6.69 -3.78 -27.66
C ALA A 12 6.55 -2.70 -26.57
N GLY A 13 5.35 -2.37 -26.09
CA GLY A 13 5.11 -1.17 -25.27
C GLY A 13 5.83 -1.14 -23.91
N TYR A 14 5.77 -2.24 -23.14
CA TYR A 14 6.32 -2.28 -21.78
C TYR A 14 7.85 -2.43 -21.77
N GLY A 15 8.38 -3.33 -22.60
CA GLY A 15 9.83 -3.49 -22.80
C GLY A 15 10.48 -2.28 -23.48
N ALA A 16 9.81 -1.66 -24.45
CA ALA A 16 10.33 -0.46 -25.11
C ALA A 16 10.27 0.78 -24.21
N LEU A 17 9.27 0.91 -23.33
CA LEU A 17 9.22 1.98 -22.33
C LEU A 17 10.40 1.88 -21.35
N LEU A 18 10.66 0.68 -20.82
CA LEU A 18 11.82 0.42 -19.96
C LEU A 18 13.15 0.63 -20.70
N ALA A 19 13.25 0.26 -21.98
CA ALA A 19 14.45 0.48 -22.78
C ALA A 19 14.66 1.96 -23.21
N ARG A 20 13.59 2.72 -23.46
CA ARG A 20 13.67 4.17 -23.78
C ARG A 20 14.12 4.98 -22.57
N LEU A 21 13.62 4.65 -21.39
CA LEU A 21 14.02 5.28 -20.12
C LEU A 21 15.50 4.98 -19.79
N ARG A 22 15.97 3.74 -20.04
CA ARG A 22 17.39 3.35 -19.89
C ARG A 22 18.34 4.07 -20.85
N ARG A 23 17.92 4.31 -22.11
CA ARG A 23 18.73 5.04 -23.11
C ARG A 23 18.79 6.54 -22.84
N HIS A 24 17.70 7.14 -22.34
CA HIS A 24 17.69 8.56 -21.98
C HIS A 24 18.56 8.86 -20.74
N ALA A 25 18.65 7.91 -19.80
CA ALA A 25 19.56 7.99 -18.65
C ALA A 25 21.05 7.85 -19.03
N ARG A 26 21.38 7.10 -20.10
CA ARG A 26 22.76 6.99 -20.61
C ARG A 26 23.17 8.17 -21.50
N GLY A 27 22.24 8.71 -22.30
CA GLY A 27 22.52 9.81 -23.23
C GLY A 27 22.85 11.17 -22.58
N ARG A 28 22.60 11.35 -21.27
CA ARG A 28 23.03 12.55 -20.53
C ARG A 28 24.46 12.46 -19.98
N ARG A 29 25.17 11.34 -20.17
CA ARG A 29 26.55 11.15 -19.71
C ARG A 29 27.63 11.49 -20.75
N GLU A 30 27.29 11.85 -21.98
CA GLU A 30 28.26 12.01 -23.09
C GLU A 30 28.39 13.43 -23.68
N ALA A 31 27.93 14.47 -22.96
CA ALA A 31 28.30 15.86 -23.31
C ALA A 31 29.44 16.34 -22.38
N GLN A 32 30.53 16.78 -23.02
CA GLN A 32 31.93 16.85 -22.56
C GLN A 32 32.32 17.86 -21.46
N PRO A 33 33.56 17.75 -20.92
CA PRO A 33 34.09 18.45 -19.74
C PRO A 33 34.88 19.73 -20.09
N GLY A 34 35.06 20.61 -19.09
CA GLY A 34 35.93 21.79 -19.17
C GLY A 34 36.77 21.95 -17.90
N GLU A 35 38.07 22.12 -18.13
CA GLU A 35 39.20 22.12 -17.20
C GLU A 35 39.26 23.29 -16.20
N LEU A 36 40.12 23.13 -15.18
CA LEU A 36 41.03 24.09 -14.51
C LEU A 36 41.53 23.34 -13.25
N GLY A 37 42.77 22.84 -13.11
CA GLY A 37 44.07 23.53 -13.13
C GLY A 37 44.80 23.22 -11.80
N HIS A 38 45.94 22.51 -11.84
CA HIS A 38 46.82 22.15 -10.71
C HIS A 38 47.85 23.29 -10.42
N PRO A 39 48.60 23.35 -9.29
CA PRO A 39 49.73 22.44 -8.98
C PRO A 39 49.85 22.05 -7.47
N ALA A 40 50.25 20.84 -7.07
CA ALA A 40 51.59 20.20 -7.00
C ALA A 40 52.60 20.81 -5.99
N ASP A 41 52.85 20.08 -4.89
CA ASP A 41 54.10 19.99 -4.09
C ASP A 41 53.91 18.81 -3.08
N GLY A 42 54.82 17.92 -2.70
CA GLY A 42 56.23 17.67 -3.01
C GLY A 42 56.81 16.66 -1.98
N ARG A 43 56.95 15.37 -2.37
CA ARG A 43 57.87 14.30 -1.86
C ARG A 43 57.71 13.73 -0.41
N PRO A 44 58.39 12.62 -0.03
CA PRO A 44 58.47 11.29 -0.66
C PRO A 44 58.16 10.10 0.32
N ARG A 45 58.19 8.88 -0.24
CA ARG A 45 57.87 7.55 0.31
C ARG A 45 58.66 7.10 1.55
N ALA A 46 58.01 6.30 2.40
CA ALA A 46 58.66 5.21 3.13
C ALA A 46 57.73 3.97 3.19
N ARG A 47 58.27 2.82 2.79
CA ARG A 47 57.69 1.48 2.99
C ARG A 47 58.04 1.00 4.39
N ALA A 48 57.10 0.39 5.10
CA ALA A 48 57.41 -0.64 6.09
C ALA A 48 56.19 -1.54 6.32
N SER A 49 56.48 -2.84 6.17
CA SER A 49 55.73 -4.05 6.46
C SER A 49 55.10 -4.08 7.86
N ALA A 50 53.92 -4.71 7.99
CA ALA A 50 53.62 -5.71 9.01
C ALA A 50 52.16 -6.17 8.88
N GLU A 51 51.98 -7.44 8.53
CA GLU A 51 50.72 -8.17 8.68
C GLU A 51 50.42 -8.32 10.19
N ASN A 52 49.17 -8.05 10.59
CA ASN A 52 48.71 -8.23 11.96
C ASN A 52 47.56 -9.26 11.95
N PRO A 53 47.69 -10.43 12.60
CA PRO A 53 46.61 -11.41 12.67
C PRO A 53 45.54 -10.96 13.68
N ALA A 54 44.27 -11.18 13.35
CA ALA A 54 43.13 -10.90 14.21
C ALA A 54 43.11 -11.82 15.45
N PRO A 55 42.68 -11.34 16.63
CA PRO A 55 42.57 -12.18 17.82
C PRO A 55 41.32 -13.08 17.76
N ALA A 56 41.49 -14.31 18.26
CA ALA A 56 40.45 -15.33 18.36
C ALA A 56 39.36 -14.97 19.39
N ALA A 57 38.10 -15.29 19.05
CA ALA A 57 36.94 -15.13 19.93
C ALA A 57 36.88 -16.25 20.99
N PRO A 58 36.44 -15.96 22.23
CA PRO A 58 36.28 -16.97 23.28
C PRO A 58 34.99 -17.82 23.09
N PRO A 59 34.91 -19.02 23.68
CA PRO A 59 33.79 -19.94 23.47
C PRO A 59 32.54 -19.49 24.23
N LEU A 60 31.38 -19.56 23.58
CA LEU A 60 30.06 -19.32 24.18
C LEU A 60 29.60 -20.58 24.93
N LEU A 61 29.51 -20.49 26.26
CA LEU A 61 28.81 -21.46 27.10
C LEU A 61 27.29 -21.30 26.92
N ALA A 62 26.66 -22.29 26.29
CA ALA A 62 25.22 -22.37 26.16
C ALA A 62 24.60 -22.82 27.50
N SER A 63 23.79 -21.96 28.11
CA SER A 63 22.77 -22.36 29.08
C SER A 63 21.43 -21.79 28.62
N SER A 64 20.52 -22.69 28.24
CA SER A 64 19.17 -22.34 27.78
C SER A 64 18.32 -21.85 28.96
N PRO A 65 17.55 -20.76 28.83
CA PRO A 65 16.53 -20.42 29.81
C PRO A 65 15.32 -21.38 29.69
N PRO A 66 14.58 -21.64 30.78
CA PRO A 66 13.42 -22.53 30.74
C PRO A 66 12.27 -21.91 29.94
N ALA A 67 11.51 -22.77 29.26
CA ALA A 67 10.34 -22.41 28.48
C ALA A 67 9.24 -21.80 29.37
N PRO A 68 8.55 -20.73 28.93
CA PRO A 68 7.38 -20.24 29.65
C PRO A 68 6.21 -21.21 29.47
N THR A 69 5.63 -21.62 30.59
CA THR A 69 4.42 -22.42 30.68
C THR A 69 3.22 -21.65 30.11
N THR A 70 2.63 -22.16 29.04
CA THR A 70 1.42 -21.61 28.42
C THR A 70 0.20 -21.94 29.29
N GLY A 71 -0.21 -21.00 30.13
CA GLY A 71 -1.58 -20.92 30.62
C GLY A 71 -2.46 -20.31 29.55
N LEU A 72 -3.18 -21.14 28.79
CA LEU A 72 -4.26 -20.72 27.90
C LEU A 72 -5.47 -20.26 28.74
N ALA A 73 -5.44 -19.00 29.19
CA ALA A 73 -6.66 -18.31 29.58
C ALA A 73 -7.24 -17.64 28.32
N GLY A 74 -8.34 -18.20 27.83
CA GLY A 74 -9.09 -17.65 26.70
C GLY A 74 -9.58 -16.23 27.02
N GLY A 75 -8.91 -15.23 26.46
CA GLY A 75 -9.41 -13.87 26.42
C GLY A 75 -10.54 -13.80 25.40
N ALA A 76 -11.78 -13.63 25.89
CA ALA A 76 -12.91 -13.29 25.06
C ALA A 76 -12.54 -12.07 24.21
N ALA A 77 -12.61 -12.20 22.87
CA ALA A 77 -12.41 -11.10 21.95
C ALA A 77 -13.32 -9.94 22.36
N ALA A 78 -12.73 -8.85 22.84
CA ALA A 78 -13.47 -7.65 23.19
C ALA A 78 -14.08 -7.11 21.88
N GLN A 79 -15.36 -7.39 21.66
CA GLN A 79 -16.11 -6.84 20.54
C GLN A 79 -16.15 -5.32 20.73
N ALA A 80 -15.35 -4.60 19.94
CA ALA A 80 -15.32 -3.15 19.95
C ALA A 80 -16.74 -2.62 19.67
N ARG A 81 -17.28 -1.84 20.61
CA ARG A 81 -18.62 -1.28 20.50
C ARG A 81 -18.58 -0.18 19.43
N PRO A 82 -19.44 -0.21 18.39
CA PRO A 82 -19.49 0.89 17.44
C PRO A 82 -19.75 2.21 18.18
N PRO A 83 -19.21 3.36 17.69
CA PRO A 83 -19.40 4.64 18.35
C PRO A 83 -20.90 4.90 18.55
N ALA A 84 -21.27 5.28 19.79
CA ALA A 84 -22.66 5.40 20.24
C ALA A 84 -23.51 6.30 19.35
N ASP A 85 -22.90 7.31 18.75
CA ASP A 85 -23.45 8.08 17.64
C ASP A 85 -22.28 8.62 16.77
N PRO A 86 -22.08 8.11 15.54
CA PRO A 86 -21.06 8.60 14.63
C PRO A 86 -21.27 10.05 14.16
N SER A 87 -22.46 10.62 14.37
CA SER A 87 -22.83 12.00 14.00
C SER A 87 -22.72 13.02 15.13
N GLY A 88 -22.60 12.55 16.38
CA GLY A 88 -22.42 13.40 17.56
C GLY A 88 -21.08 14.14 17.61
N PRO A 89 -20.93 15.08 18.57
CA PRO A 89 -19.66 15.78 18.80
C PRO A 89 -18.54 14.80 19.19
N LEU A 90 -17.30 15.18 18.90
CA LEU A 90 -16.13 14.43 19.38
C LEU A 90 -16.06 14.53 20.90
N THR A 91 -15.77 13.42 21.56
CA THR A 91 -15.52 13.37 23.01
C THR A 91 -14.16 13.98 23.35
N ASP A 92 -13.92 14.38 24.61
CA ASP A 92 -12.63 14.95 25.02
C ASP A 92 -11.42 14.03 24.71
N PRO A 93 -11.49 12.69 24.93
CA PRO A 93 -10.42 11.78 24.52
C PRO A 93 -10.21 11.74 23.01
N GLU A 94 -11.27 11.86 22.20
CA GLU A 94 -11.16 11.96 20.74
C GLU A 94 -10.55 13.30 20.31
N LEU A 95 -10.91 14.40 20.98
CA LEU A 95 -10.34 15.73 20.71
C LEU A 95 -8.83 15.75 20.99
N ASP A 96 -8.39 15.19 22.11
CA ASP A 96 -6.97 15.08 22.46
C ASP A 96 -6.21 14.19 21.47
N ARG A 97 -6.74 12.99 21.21
CA ARG A 97 -6.14 12.02 20.27
C ARG A 97 -5.99 12.59 18.86
N TYR A 98 -7.01 13.29 18.35
CA TYR A 98 -7.04 13.79 16.98
C TYR A 98 -6.62 15.27 16.86
N ALA A 99 -6.10 15.88 17.92
CA ALA A 99 -5.77 17.30 17.96
C ALA A 99 -4.89 17.75 16.78
N ARG A 100 -3.94 16.91 16.35
CA ARG A 100 -3.04 17.20 15.22
C ARG A 100 -3.75 17.19 13.86
N HIS A 101 -4.76 16.35 13.67
CA HIS A 101 -5.61 16.38 12.48
C HIS A 101 -6.55 17.59 12.50
N ILE A 102 -7.14 17.89 13.66
CA ILE A 102 -8.09 19.00 13.84
C ILE A 102 -7.41 20.35 13.62
N ALA A 103 -6.12 20.48 13.95
CA ALA A 103 -5.33 21.68 13.73
C ALA A 103 -5.01 21.98 12.24
N LEU A 104 -5.06 20.97 11.36
CA LEU A 104 -4.80 21.18 9.93
C LEU A 104 -5.95 21.95 9.29
N ARG A 105 -5.63 23.04 8.57
CA ARG A 105 -6.62 23.89 7.90
C ARG A 105 -7.44 23.11 6.87
N GLU A 106 -6.79 22.20 6.15
CA GLU A 106 -7.35 21.44 5.03
C GLU A 106 -8.28 20.32 5.51
N LEU A 107 -8.11 19.84 6.74
CA LEU A 107 -8.89 18.74 7.32
C LEU A 107 -9.85 19.25 8.39
N GLY A 108 -9.31 19.87 9.45
CA GLY A 108 -10.08 20.49 10.52
C GLY A 108 -10.98 19.53 11.30
N GLY A 109 -11.76 20.08 12.23
CA GLY A 109 -12.77 19.31 12.96
C GLY A 109 -13.87 18.72 12.06
N ALA A 110 -14.18 19.39 10.94
CA ALA A 110 -15.16 18.88 9.97
C ALA A 110 -14.65 17.62 9.27
N GLY A 111 -13.41 17.61 8.77
CA GLY A 111 -12.79 16.44 8.18
C GLY A 111 -12.61 15.31 9.18
N GLN A 112 -12.25 15.60 10.43
CA GLN A 112 -12.17 14.59 11.48
C GLN A 112 -13.53 13.93 11.78
N ARG A 113 -14.63 14.70 11.81
CA ARG A 113 -15.99 14.14 11.92
C ARG A 113 -16.36 13.27 10.73
N ARG A 114 -15.94 13.65 9.51
CA ARG A 114 -16.14 12.81 8.31
C ARG A 114 -15.39 11.48 8.42
N LEU A 115 -14.13 11.49 8.85
CA LEU A 115 -13.36 10.27 9.11
C LEU A 115 -14.08 9.39 10.14
N ARG A 116 -14.52 9.97 11.26
CA ARG A 116 -15.27 9.25 12.32
C ARG A 116 -16.59 8.65 11.83
N ALA A 117 -17.27 9.26 10.87
CA ALA A 117 -18.51 8.72 10.31
C ALA A 117 -18.28 7.66 9.23
N ALA A 118 -17.06 7.56 8.68
CA ALA A 118 -16.77 6.78 7.50
C ALA A 118 -16.70 5.28 7.75
N ARG A 119 -17.03 4.53 6.69
CA ARG A 119 -16.97 3.08 6.59
C ARG A 119 -16.00 2.70 5.49
N VAL A 120 -14.91 2.04 5.85
CA VAL A 120 -13.86 1.65 4.92
C VAL A 120 -13.70 0.14 4.91
N LEU A 121 -13.71 -0.47 3.72
CA LEU A 121 -13.36 -1.88 3.53
C LEU A 121 -11.89 -1.97 3.13
N VAL A 122 -11.10 -2.74 3.85
CA VAL A 122 -9.71 -3.05 3.52
C VAL A 122 -9.61 -4.53 3.14
N ALA A 123 -9.18 -4.82 1.92
CA ALA A 123 -8.92 -6.17 1.43
C ALA A 123 -7.42 -6.48 1.54
N GLY A 124 -7.08 -7.45 2.39
CA GLY A 124 -5.72 -7.86 2.71
C GLY A 124 -5.15 -7.11 3.91
N ALA A 125 -4.62 -7.86 4.87
CA ALA A 125 -3.82 -7.41 6.02
C ALA A 125 -2.32 -7.71 5.82
N GLY A 126 -1.88 -7.82 4.56
CA GLY A 126 -0.50 -8.11 4.18
C GLY A 126 0.43 -6.89 4.31
N GLY A 127 1.52 -6.87 3.54
CA GLY A 127 2.53 -5.79 3.64
C GLY A 127 1.99 -4.39 3.35
N LEU A 128 1.05 -4.26 2.41
CA LEU A 128 0.37 -2.99 2.10
C LEU A 128 -0.79 -2.71 3.06
N GLY A 129 -1.57 -3.75 3.39
CA GLY A 129 -2.74 -3.63 4.25
C GLY A 129 -2.41 -3.26 5.69
N ALA A 130 -1.34 -3.81 6.25
CA ALA A 130 -0.90 -3.54 7.62
C ALA A 130 -0.73 -2.03 7.93
N PRO A 131 0.09 -1.26 7.20
CA PRO A 131 0.21 0.18 7.42
C PRO A 131 -1.09 0.93 7.09
N VAL A 132 -1.87 0.50 6.08
CA VAL A 132 -3.20 1.09 5.80
C VAL A 132 -4.08 1.00 7.03
N LEU A 133 -4.22 -0.20 7.60
CA LEU A 133 -5.05 -0.45 8.77
C LEU A 133 -4.59 0.37 9.98
N GLN A 134 -3.29 0.39 10.25
CA GLN A 134 -2.71 1.16 11.36
C GLN A 134 -3.01 2.64 11.22
N TYR A 135 -2.76 3.25 10.06
CA TYR A 135 -2.96 4.68 9.86
C TYR A 135 -4.43 5.09 9.75
N LEU A 136 -5.30 4.27 9.17
CA LEU A 136 -6.75 4.57 9.17
C LEU A 136 -7.35 4.48 10.57
N ALA A 137 -6.96 3.48 11.37
CA ALA A 137 -7.38 3.38 12.75
C ALA A 137 -6.83 4.55 13.58
N ALA A 138 -5.55 4.89 13.46
CA ALA A 138 -4.95 6.03 14.15
C ALA A 138 -5.60 7.37 13.75
N ALA A 139 -5.98 7.52 12.48
CA ALA A 139 -6.69 8.69 11.95
C ALA A 139 -8.15 8.81 12.43
N GLY A 140 -8.69 7.77 13.10
CA GLY A 140 -10.05 7.77 13.60
C GLY A 140 -11.10 7.49 12.53
N VAL A 141 -10.79 6.69 11.50
CA VAL A 141 -11.83 6.15 10.60
C VAL A 141 -12.79 5.30 11.42
N GLY A 142 -14.06 5.68 11.47
CA GLY A 142 -14.99 5.14 12.48
C GLY A 142 -15.26 3.64 12.35
N ARG A 143 -15.36 3.13 11.13
CA ARG A 143 -15.62 1.70 10.87
C ARG A 143 -14.68 1.15 9.81
N ILE A 144 -13.95 0.11 10.17
CA ILE A 144 -13.04 -0.62 9.28
C ILE A 144 -13.52 -2.07 9.18
N THR A 145 -13.97 -2.48 8.00
CA THR A 145 -14.15 -3.89 7.69
C THR A 145 -12.87 -4.42 7.07
N LEU A 146 -12.31 -5.50 7.61
CA LEU A 146 -11.06 -6.09 7.16
C LEU A 146 -11.30 -7.49 6.63
N ALA A 147 -11.03 -7.73 5.35
CA ALA A 147 -11.13 -9.05 4.74
C ALA A 147 -9.73 -9.64 4.46
N ASP A 148 -9.41 -10.76 5.10
CA ASP A 148 -8.18 -11.53 4.87
C ASP A 148 -8.43 -13.00 5.24
N ASP A 149 -8.07 -13.94 4.37
CA ASP A 149 -8.27 -15.38 4.55
C ASP A 149 -7.01 -16.12 5.02
N ASP A 150 -5.90 -15.42 5.19
CA ASP A 150 -4.60 -16.01 5.50
C ASP A 150 -4.29 -15.93 7.00
N SER A 151 -3.27 -16.69 7.43
CA SER A 151 -2.75 -16.70 8.79
C SER A 151 -1.38 -16.03 8.86
N VAL A 152 -1.03 -15.50 10.03
CA VAL A 152 0.28 -14.88 10.26
C VAL A 152 1.36 -15.96 10.19
N SER A 153 2.43 -15.70 9.45
CA SER A 153 3.60 -16.59 9.37
C SER A 153 4.90 -15.84 9.64
N LEU A 154 5.95 -16.55 10.06
CA LEU A 154 7.25 -15.95 10.37
C LEU A 154 7.81 -15.12 9.20
N SER A 155 7.68 -15.62 7.96
CA SER A 155 8.16 -14.94 6.75
C SER A 155 7.42 -13.63 6.43
N ASN A 156 6.29 -13.38 7.10
CA ASN A 156 5.52 -12.15 6.97
C ASN A 156 6.09 -11.01 7.81
N LEU A 157 6.70 -11.31 8.95
CA LEU A 157 7.06 -10.34 9.98
C LEU A 157 8.11 -9.32 9.54
N GLN A 158 8.90 -9.62 8.50
CA GLN A 158 9.85 -8.67 7.93
C GLN A 158 9.19 -7.43 7.28
N ARG A 159 7.88 -7.51 6.95
CA ARG A 159 7.15 -6.42 6.27
C ARG A 159 5.72 -6.16 6.78
N GLN A 160 5.18 -7.03 7.63
CA GLN A 160 3.81 -6.91 8.16
C GLN A 160 3.85 -6.48 9.62
N VAL A 161 4.31 -5.26 9.86
CA VAL A 161 4.64 -4.70 11.18
C VAL A 161 3.41 -4.38 12.06
N ILE A 162 2.23 -4.87 11.68
CA ILE A 162 1.04 -4.92 12.54
C ILE A 162 1.02 -6.17 13.43
N PHE A 163 1.74 -7.23 13.03
CA PHE A 163 1.81 -8.50 13.74
C PHE A 163 3.12 -8.63 14.51
N ALA A 164 3.10 -9.43 15.57
CA ALA A 164 4.27 -9.84 16.33
C ALA A 164 4.55 -11.35 16.17
N THR A 165 5.71 -11.80 16.65
CA THR A 165 6.06 -13.24 16.68
C THR A 165 5.02 -14.08 17.42
N ALA A 166 4.40 -13.53 18.46
CA ALA A 166 3.34 -14.20 19.20
C ALA A 166 2.04 -14.40 18.40
N ASP A 167 1.87 -13.73 17.25
CA ASP A 167 0.69 -13.86 16.41
C ASP A 167 0.80 -15.00 15.39
N ILE A 168 1.97 -15.66 15.25
CA ILE A 168 2.17 -16.73 14.27
C ILE A 168 1.09 -17.81 14.41
N GLY A 169 0.47 -18.19 13.29
CA GLY A 169 -0.62 -19.16 13.22
C GLY A 169 -2.02 -18.59 13.45
N ARG A 170 -2.16 -17.34 13.93
CA ARG A 170 -3.46 -16.69 14.08
C ARG A 170 -3.98 -16.20 12.72
N PRO A 171 -5.30 -16.22 12.48
CA PRO A 171 -5.89 -15.56 11.31
C PRO A 171 -5.54 -14.07 11.29
N LYS A 172 -5.03 -13.58 10.16
CA LYS A 172 -4.55 -12.20 10.02
C LYS A 172 -5.62 -11.17 10.31
N ALA A 173 -6.85 -11.40 9.83
CA ALA A 173 -7.97 -10.49 10.06
C ALA A 173 -8.25 -10.30 11.56
N LEU A 174 -8.19 -11.38 12.35
CA LEU A 174 -8.41 -11.34 13.80
C LEU A 174 -7.24 -10.67 14.53
N ALA A 175 -6.01 -11.09 14.23
CA ALA A 175 -4.82 -10.52 14.87
C ALA A 175 -4.68 -9.01 14.59
N ALA A 176 -5.00 -8.59 13.37
CA ALA A 176 -5.02 -7.17 13.01
C ALA A 176 -6.13 -6.42 13.75
N ALA A 177 -7.35 -6.97 13.83
CA ALA A 177 -8.44 -6.34 14.57
C ALA A 177 -8.07 -6.08 16.04
N ASP A 178 -7.44 -7.05 16.72
CA ASP A 178 -6.96 -6.87 18.09
C ASP A 178 -5.87 -5.79 18.18
N ALA A 179 -4.95 -5.75 17.22
CA ALA A 179 -3.91 -4.72 17.17
C ALA A 179 -4.49 -3.31 17.00
N LEU A 180 -5.51 -3.15 16.16
CA LEU A 180 -6.18 -1.88 15.94
C LEU A 180 -7.01 -1.46 17.16
N ALA A 181 -7.69 -2.40 17.84
CA ALA A 181 -8.43 -2.12 19.07
C ALA A 181 -7.51 -1.60 20.19
N ARG A 182 -6.28 -2.14 20.29
CA ARG A 182 -5.25 -1.62 21.22
C ARG A 182 -4.77 -0.22 20.82
N LEU A 183 -4.65 0.05 19.52
CA LEU A 183 -4.16 1.33 19.00
C LEU A 183 -5.19 2.45 19.20
N ASN A 184 -6.45 2.20 18.84
CA ASN A 184 -7.53 3.19 18.92
C ASN A 184 -8.87 2.52 19.27
N PRO A 185 -9.32 2.59 20.53
CA PRO A 185 -10.58 1.96 20.96
C PRO A 185 -11.83 2.70 20.46
N HIS A 186 -11.69 3.86 19.80
CA HIS A 186 -12.81 4.59 19.21
C HIS A 186 -13.22 4.08 17.82
N VAL A 187 -12.44 3.15 17.24
CA VAL A 187 -12.66 2.61 15.89
C VAL A 187 -13.28 1.23 15.99
N ALA A 188 -14.39 1.02 15.28
CA ALA A 188 -15.02 -0.29 15.17
C ALA A 188 -14.37 -1.09 14.05
N VAL A 189 -13.84 -2.27 14.37
CA VAL A 189 -13.20 -3.17 13.40
C VAL A 189 -14.01 -4.44 13.24
N THR A 190 -14.34 -4.80 12.00
CA THR A 190 -15.06 -6.04 11.67
C THR A 190 -14.17 -6.94 10.82
N PRO A 191 -13.59 -8.00 11.38
CA PRO A 191 -12.78 -8.96 10.62
C PRO A 191 -13.65 -9.95 9.85
N LEU A 192 -13.30 -10.19 8.59
CA LEU A 192 -13.88 -11.19 7.69
C LEU A 192 -12.79 -12.18 7.28
N LEU A 193 -12.94 -13.45 7.67
CA LEU A 193 -11.97 -14.51 7.38
C LEU A 193 -12.20 -15.12 5.99
N ARG A 194 -12.25 -14.25 4.98
CA ARG A 194 -12.48 -14.62 3.58
C ARG A 194 -11.95 -13.55 2.65
N ARG A 195 -11.77 -13.93 1.39
CA ARG A 195 -11.47 -12.98 0.31
C ARG A 195 -12.70 -12.19 -0.10
N VAL A 196 -12.46 -10.96 -0.57
CA VAL A 196 -13.44 -10.19 -1.35
C VAL A 196 -13.39 -10.67 -2.80
N THR A 197 -14.56 -10.89 -3.38
CA THR A 197 -14.76 -11.43 -4.72
C THR A 197 -15.58 -10.48 -5.59
N GLY A 198 -15.68 -10.75 -6.89
CA GLY A 198 -16.52 -9.95 -7.79
C GLY A 198 -18.02 -10.02 -7.46
N ALA A 199 -18.46 -11.02 -6.70
CA ALA A 199 -19.85 -11.18 -6.26
C ALA A 199 -20.21 -10.29 -5.06
N ASP A 200 -19.22 -9.73 -4.35
CA ASP A 200 -19.40 -8.99 -3.10
C ASP A 200 -19.89 -7.53 -3.29
N ARG A 201 -20.72 -7.29 -4.30
CA ARG A 201 -21.25 -5.94 -4.60
C ARG A 201 -21.96 -5.32 -3.39
N GLU A 202 -22.76 -6.10 -2.67
CA GLU A 202 -23.52 -5.61 -1.50
C GLU A 202 -22.59 -5.24 -0.34
N LEU A 203 -21.60 -6.10 -0.06
CA LEU A 203 -20.57 -5.80 0.94
C LEU A 203 -19.85 -4.50 0.58
N VAL A 204 -19.39 -4.38 -0.68
CA VAL A 204 -18.68 -3.19 -1.13
C VAL A 204 -19.58 -1.95 -1.04
N GLY A 205 -20.84 -2.05 -1.49
CA GLY A 205 -21.82 -0.95 -1.47
C GLY A 205 -22.19 -0.44 -0.07
N ALA A 206 -21.89 -1.19 0.98
CA ALA A 206 -22.08 -0.76 2.37
C ALA A 206 -20.98 0.18 2.90
N HIS A 207 -19.95 0.45 2.09
CA HIS A 207 -18.76 1.24 2.45
C HIS A 207 -18.59 2.48 1.57
N ASP A 208 -17.94 3.50 2.13
CA ASP A 208 -17.65 4.76 1.43
C ASP A 208 -16.42 4.67 0.53
N LEU A 209 -15.51 3.74 0.85
CA LEU A 209 -14.22 3.53 0.18
C LEU A 209 -13.74 2.09 0.39
N VAL A 210 -13.11 1.53 -0.65
CA VAL A 210 -12.36 0.27 -0.57
C VAL A 210 -10.86 0.54 -0.74
N LEU A 211 -10.03 -0.13 0.06
CA LEU A 211 -8.59 -0.23 -0.15
C LEU A 211 -8.20 -1.68 -0.49
N ASP A 212 -7.44 -1.83 -1.56
CA ASP A 212 -6.91 -3.11 -2.01
C ASP A 212 -5.40 -3.19 -1.77
N GLY A 213 -5.04 -3.97 -0.76
CA GLY A 213 -3.67 -4.33 -0.40
C GLY A 213 -3.34 -5.78 -0.75
N THR A 214 -4.11 -6.42 -1.63
CA THR A 214 -3.90 -7.82 -2.03
C THR A 214 -2.71 -7.96 -2.99
N ASP A 215 -2.12 -9.15 -3.05
CA ASP A 215 -0.90 -9.43 -3.81
C ASP A 215 -1.12 -10.23 -5.09
N SER A 216 -2.37 -10.57 -5.43
CA SER A 216 -2.71 -11.30 -6.65
C SER A 216 -3.52 -10.46 -7.63
N LEU A 217 -3.16 -10.49 -8.92
CA LEU A 217 -3.91 -9.75 -9.95
C LEU A 217 -5.38 -10.21 -10.03
N ALA A 218 -5.64 -11.50 -9.79
CA ALA A 218 -7.00 -12.05 -9.78
C ALA A 218 -7.88 -11.40 -8.71
N SER A 219 -7.37 -11.28 -7.47
CA SER A 219 -8.07 -10.59 -6.38
C SER A 219 -8.32 -9.13 -6.73
N ARG A 220 -7.30 -8.43 -7.25
CA ARG A 220 -7.42 -7.01 -7.63
C ARG A 220 -8.49 -6.77 -8.69
N LEU A 221 -8.53 -7.62 -9.72
CA LEU A 221 -9.55 -7.53 -10.77
C LEU A 221 -10.96 -7.82 -10.23
N ALA A 222 -11.10 -8.80 -9.33
CA ALA A 222 -12.37 -9.14 -8.69
C ALA A 222 -12.89 -8.00 -7.80
N ILE A 223 -12.03 -7.43 -6.94
CA ILE A 223 -12.35 -6.29 -6.08
C ILE A 223 -12.72 -5.07 -6.94
N ASN A 224 -11.94 -4.78 -7.99
CA ASN A 224 -12.26 -3.72 -8.94
C ASN A 224 -13.64 -3.91 -9.58
N ALA A 225 -14.00 -5.11 -10.02
CA ALA A 225 -15.31 -5.37 -10.60
C ALA A 225 -16.45 -5.11 -9.59
N ALA A 226 -16.30 -5.55 -8.34
CA ALA A 226 -17.28 -5.29 -7.29
C ALA A 226 -17.43 -3.78 -6.99
N CYS A 227 -16.31 -3.04 -6.90
CA CYS A 227 -16.30 -1.58 -6.69
C CYS A 227 -16.98 -0.83 -7.84
N VAL A 228 -16.68 -1.23 -9.08
CA VAL A 228 -17.29 -0.63 -10.28
C VAL A 228 -18.79 -0.91 -10.35
N ALA A 229 -19.26 -2.08 -9.91
CA ALA A 229 -20.67 -2.43 -9.85
C ALA A 229 -21.41 -1.72 -8.70
N ALA A 230 -20.73 -1.45 -7.60
CA ALA A 230 -21.26 -0.75 -6.44
C ALA A 230 -21.13 0.80 -6.52
N SER A 231 -20.39 1.32 -7.51
CA SER A 231 -20.03 2.75 -7.61
C SER A 231 -19.25 3.28 -6.40
N VAL A 232 -18.47 2.40 -5.76
CA VAL A 232 -17.63 2.73 -4.61
C VAL A 232 -16.19 2.95 -5.10
N PRO A 233 -15.49 4.00 -4.62
CA PRO A 233 -14.13 4.26 -5.07
C PRO A 233 -13.18 3.20 -4.52
N LEU A 234 -12.14 2.89 -5.28
CA LEU A 234 -11.11 1.92 -4.92
C LEU A 234 -9.73 2.56 -4.96
N ILE A 235 -9.03 2.56 -3.83
CA ILE A 235 -7.60 2.86 -3.79
C ILE A 235 -6.85 1.54 -3.77
N ALA A 236 -5.99 1.29 -4.76
CA ALA A 236 -5.19 0.07 -4.79
C ALA A 236 -3.70 0.38 -4.78
N GLY A 237 -2.95 -0.44 -4.05
CA GLY A 237 -1.50 -0.45 -4.04
C GLY A 237 -0.93 -1.64 -4.79
N ALA A 238 0.23 -1.47 -5.39
CA ALA A 238 1.03 -2.55 -5.94
C ALA A 238 2.49 -2.36 -5.56
N ILE A 239 3.21 -3.46 -5.37
CA ILE A 239 4.64 -3.44 -5.06
C ILE A 239 5.32 -4.62 -5.75
N ALA A 240 6.56 -4.41 -6.16
CA ALA A 240 7.47 -5.46 -6.62
C ALA A 240 8.91 -5.00 -6.40
N GLN A 241 9.73 -5.84 -5.74
CA GLN A 241 11.15 -5.55 -5.49
C GLN A 241 11.36 -4.21 -4.74
N TRP A 242 11.67 -3.14 -5.48
CA TRP A 242 11.92 -1.78 -4.99
C TRP A 242 10.87 -0.76 -5.47
N GLU A 243 9.95 -1.15 -6.36
CA GLU A 243 8.95 -0.25 -6.95
C GLU A 243 7.58 -0.41 -6.29
N GLY A 244 6.95 0.73 -5.99
CA GLY A 244 5.59 0.82 -5.48
C GLY A 244 4.69 1.66 -6.39
N GLN A 245 3.40 1.34 -6.42
CA GLN A 245 2.40 2.06 -7.20
C GLN A 245 1.14 2.28 -6.36
N VAL A 246 0.52 3.45 -6.51
CA VAL A 246 -0.78 3.78 -5.90
C VAL A 246 -1.66 4.48 -6.94
N ALA A 247 -2.92 4.07 -7.04
CA ALA A 247 -3.92 4.70 -7.89
C ALA A 247 -5.29 4.72 -7.23
N LEU A 248 -6.11 5.71 -7.60
CA LEU A 248 -7.53 5.78 -7.28
C LEU A 248 -8.36 5.44 -8.52
N TYR A 249 -9.16 4.39 -8.41
CA TYR A 249 -10.10 3.93 -9.42
C TYR A 249 -11.51 4.30 -9.03
N ASP A 250 -12.16 5.13 -9.84
CA ASP A 250 -13.48 5.66 -9.50
C ASP A 250 -14.25 6.11 -10.75
N PRO A 251 -14.64 5.17 -11.63
CA PRO A 251 -15.31 5.51 -12.89
C PRO A 251 -16.69 6.13 -12.69
N ALA A 252 -17.31 6.01 -11.51
CA ALA A 252 -18.61 6.63 -11.24
C ALA A 252 -18.52 8.16 -11.08
N ARG A 253 -17.32 8.70 -10.78
CA ARG A 253 -17.07 10.14 -10.57
C ARG A 253 -15.98 10.66 -11.52
N GLY A 254 -15.86 10.03 -12.69
CA GLY A 254 -14.82 10.31 -13.67
C GLY A 254 -13.49 9.62 -13.33
N GLY A 255 -12.82 9.05 -14.32
CA GLY A 255 -11.53 8.38 -14.16
C GLY A 255 -11.56 6.87 -14.44
N PRO A 256 -10.39 6.24 -14.57
CA PRO A 256 -10.32 4.84 -14.98
C PRO A 256 -10.77 3.89 -13.87
N CYS A 257 -11.13 2.68 -14.27
CA CYS A 257 -11.07 1.51 -13.39
C CYS A 257 -9.73 0.77 -13.58
N LEU A 258 -9.41 -0.20 -12.73
CA LEU A 258 -8.16 -0.96 -12.81
C LEU A 258 -8.01 -1.67 -14.18
N ALA A 259 -9.10 -2.22 -14.71
CA ALA A 259 -9.12 -2.86 -16.02
C ALA A 259 -8.96 -1.89 -17.20
N CYS A 260 -9.05 -0.57 -17.01
CA CYS A 260 -8.67 0.39 -18.04
C CYS A 260 -7.15 0.40 -18.28
N LEU A 261 -6.37 0.30 -17.20
CA LEU A 261 -4.90 0.34 -17.22
C LEU A 261 -4.30 -1.03 -17.54
N PHE A 262 -4.88 -2.09 -16.97
CA PHE A 262 -4.39 -3.46 -17.08
C PHE A 262 -5.45 -4.35 -17.75
N PRO A 263 -5.65 -4.21 -19.08
CA PRO A 263 -6.75 -4.87 -19.79
C PRO A 263 -6.54 -6.37 -20.03
N ARG A 264 -5.30 -6.85 -19.93
CA ARG A 264 -4.93 -8.25 -20.09
C ARG A 264 -4.00 -8.65 -18.96
N PRO A 265 -4.17 -9.85 -18.38
CA PRO A 265 -3.19 -10.35 -17.44
C PRO A 265 -1.82 -10.49 -18.14
N PRO A 266 -0.71 -10.28 -17.42
CA PRO A 266 0.61 -10.59 -17.94
C PRO A 266 0.70 -12.09 -18.27
N ALA A 267 1.57 -12.45 -19.22
CA ALA A 267 1.78 -13.86 -19.52
C ALA A 267 2.28 -14.61 -18.27
N PRO A 268 1.96 -15.92 -18.12
CA PRO A 268 2.42 -16.71 -16.99
C PRO A 268 3.93 -16.57 -16.77
N GLY A 269 4.35 -16.35 -15.51
CA GLY A 269 5.76 -16.19 -15.13
C GLY A 269 6.35 -14.78 -15.30
N LEU A 270 5.66 -13.82 -15.95
CA LEU A 270 6.16 -12.45 -16.13
C LEU A 270 5.82 -11.49 -14.98
N ALA A 271 4.97 -11.91 -14.05
CA ALA A 271 4.60 -11.14 -12.87
C ALA A 271 4.62 -12.05 -11.63
N PRO A 272 5.82 -12.45 -11.16
CA PRO A 272 5.95 -13.22 -9.94
C PRO A 272 5.35 -12.45 -8.75
N SER A 273 4.80 -13.18 -7.79
CA SER A 273 4.32 -12.61 -6.53
C SER A 273 5.47 -11.98 -5.74
N CYS A 274 5.16 -11.13 -4.76
CA CYS A 274 6.20 -10.60 -3.86
C CYS A 274 6.95 -11.70 -3.11
N ALA A 275 6.29 -12.83 -2.83
CA ALA A 275 6.92 -13.98 -2.18
C ALA A 275 7.95 -14.66 -3.10
N GLU A 276 7.71 -14.67 -4.42
CA GLU A 276 8.61 -15.26 -5.41
C GLU A 276 9.71 -14.29 -5.86
N ALA A 277 9.38 -13.01 -6.06
CA ALA A 277 10.29 -11.99 -6.59
C ALA A 277 11.19 -11.35 -5.52
N GLY A 278 10.79 -11.44 -4.25
CA GLY A 278 11.34 -10.65 -3.16
C GLY A 278 10.82 -9.20 -3.15
N VAL A 279 10.83 -8.60 -1.96
CA VAL A 279 10.48 -7.20 -1.75
C VAL A 279 11.26 -6.63 -0.58
N VAL A 280 11.79 -5.42 -0.72
CA VAL A 280 12.45 -4.72 0.40
C VAL A 280 11.40 -4.37 1.47
N GLY A 281 11.59 -4.83 2.71
CA GLY A 281 10.53 -4.84 3.73
C GLY A 281 9.89 -3.48 4.05
N ALA A 282 10.65 -2.40 3.92
CA ALA A 282 10.17 -1.03 4.18
C ALA A 282 9.24 -0.48 3.08
N LEU A 283 9.37 -0.96 1.83
CA LEU A 283 8.60 -0.44 0.69
C LEU A 283 7.07 -0.60 0.88
N PRO A 284 6.55 -1.77 1.27
CA PRO A 284 5.12 -1.91 1.60
C PRO A 284 4.64 -0.89 2.65
N GLY A 285 5.48 -0.60 3.65
CA GLY A 285 5.23 0.42 4.68
C GLY A 285 5.01 1.81 4.07
N VAL A 286 5.91 2.23 3.18
CA VAL A 286 5.81 3.53 2.48
C VAL A 286 4.57 3.57 1.58
N VAL A 287 4.37 2.56 0.74
CA VAL A 287 3.28 2.53 -0.24
C VAL A 287 1.92 2.44 0.44
N GLY A 288 1.77 1.61 1.48
CA GLY A 288 0.54 1.53 2.25
C GLY A 288 0.25 2.81 3.05
N SER A 289 1.28 3.52 3.52
CA SER A 289 1.10 4.85 4.11
C SER A 289 0.61 5.86 3.08
N LEU A 290 1.11 5.82 1.84
CA LEU A 290 0.58 6.63 0.74
C LEU A 290 -0.88 6.30 0.43
N MET A 291 -1.25 5.02 0.43
CA MET A 291 -2.66 4.60 0.28
C MET A 291 -3.54 5.18 1.41
N ALA A 292 -3.07 5.15 2.67
CA ALA A 292 -3.80 5.73 3.79
C ALA A 292 -3.93 7.26 3.68
N ILE A 293 -2.88 7.96 3.23
CA ILE A 293 -2.93 9.40 2.97
C ILE A 293 -4.00 9.72 1.92
N GLU A 294 -4.07 8.97 0.83
CA GLU A 294 -5.11 9.16 -0.20
C GLU A 294 -6.52 8.91 0.34
N ALA A 295 -6.69 7.87 1.17
CA ALA A 295 -7.95 7.58 1.82
C ALA A 295 -8.40 8.72 2.76
N ILE A 296 -7.48 9.23 3.60
CA ILE A 296 -7.75 10.35 4.52
C ILE A 296 -8.13 11.60 3.74
N LYS A 297 -7.41 11.93 2.66
CA LYS A 297 -7.74 13.09 1.81
C LYS A 297 -9.12 12.96 1.17
N LEU A 298 -9.46 11.77 0.68
CA LEU A 298 -10.73 11.53 0.00
C LEU A 298 -11.92 11.58 0.99
N VAL A 299 -11.84 10.80 2.07
CA VAL A 299 -12.92 10.65 3.06
C VAL A 299 -13.07 11.93 3.90
N GLY A 300 -11.94 12.49 4.36
CA GLY A 300 -11.88 13.72 5.14
C GLY A 300 -12.34 14.96 4.36
N GLY A 301 -12.56 14.86 3.04
CA GLY A 301 -13.09 15.94 2.22
C GLY A 301 -12.04 16.96 1.76
N VAL A 302 -10.74 16.67 1.93
CA VAL A 302 -9.62 17.51 1.47
C VAL A 302 -9.68 17.70 -0.05
N VAL A 303 -9.97 16.63 -0.80
CA VAL A 303 -10.09 16.69 -2.26
C VAL A 303 -11.37 17.42 -2.68
N ALA A 304 -12.49 17.15 -2.01
CA ALA A 304 -13.79 17.74 -2.34
C ALA A 304 -13.86 19.24 -2.06
N SER A 305 -13.13 19.73 -1.05
CA SER A 305 -13.02 21.15 -0.73
C SER A 305 -12.04 21.92 -1.63
N GLY A 306 -11.30 21.24 -2.51
CA GLY A 306 -10.25 21.85 -3.32
C GLY A 306 -8.96 22.18 -2.54
N ALA A 307 -8.86 21.78 -1.28
CA ALA A 307 -7.69 22.02 -0.44
C ALA A 307 -6.48 21.15 -0.80
N GLY A 308 -6.71 20.06 -1.55
CA GLY A 308 -5.65 19.21 -2.08
C GLY A 308 -6.09 18.40 -3.28
N ALA A 309 -5.15 17.68 -3.89
CA ALA A 309 -5.41 16.85 -5.05
C ALA A 309 -5.37 15.35 -4.71
N GLY A 310 -6.30 14.57 -5.26
CA GLY A 310 -6.33 13.10 -5.13
C GLY A 310 -5.80 12.39 -6.39
N LEU A 311 -5.67 11.07 -6.35
CA LEU A 311 -5.13 10.28 -7.48
C LEU A 311 -6.13 9.94 -8.59
N ARG A 312 -7.31 10.56 -8.64
CA ARG A 312 -8.25 10.31 -9.74
C ARG A 312 -7.60 10.71 -11.08
N GLY A 313 -7.57 9.78 -12.04
CA GLY A 313 -6.92 9.98 -13.35
C GLY A 313 -5.40 10.04 -13.32
N ARG A 314 -4.76 9.66 -12.20
CA ARG A 314 -3.31 9.66 -12.04
C ARG A 314 -2.83 8.43 -11.25
N MET A 315 -1.62 7.99 -11.53
CA MET A 315 -0.95 6.91 -10.79
C MET A 315 0.38 7.41 -10.27
N LEU A 316 0.59 7.26 -8.96
CA LEU A 316 1.87 7.51 -8.33
C LEU A 316 2.73 6.26 -8.46
N ILE A 317 3.97 6.43 -8.88
CA ILE A 317 5.00 5.40 -8.92
C ILE A 317 6.16 5.86 -8.03
N LEU A 318 6.60 5.01 -7.11
CA LEU A 318 7.75 5.20 -6.24
C LEU A 318 8.83 4.19 -6.63
N ASP A 319 10.02 4.67 -6.95
CA ASP A 319 11.22 3.86 -7.11
C ASP A 319 12.06 3.99 -5.83
N GLY A 320 11.98 2.99 -4.96
CA GLY A 320 12.71 2.97 -3.70
C GLY A 320 14.21 2.68 -3.84
N LEU A 321 14.67 2.21 -5.00
CA LEU A 321 16.10 1.95 -5.22
C LEU A 321 16.85 3.26 -5.48
N TRP A 322 16.22 4.18 -6.21
CA TRP A 322 16.80 5.48 -6.56
C TRP A 322 16.21 6.66 -5.76
N GLY A 323 15.14 6.44 -5.01
CA GLY A 323 14.46 7.48 -4.23
C GLY A 323 13.58 8.41 -5.08
N ASP A 324 13.16 7.96 -6.26
CA ASP A 324 12.41 8.77 -7.22
C ASP A 324 10.89 8.58 -7.08
N THR A 325 10.13 9.63 -7.34
CA THR A 325 8.68 9.56 -7.49
C THR A 325 8.23 10.10 -8.84
N ARG A 326 7.23 9.45 -9.44
CA ARG A 326 6.65 9.84 -10.73
C ARG A 326 5.13 9.84 -10.64
N MET A 327 4.53 10.82 -11.30
CA MET A 327 3.09 10.87 -11.49
C MET A 327 2.78 10.60 -12.96
N VAL A 328 1.99 9.59 -13.24
CA VAL A 328 1.60 9.20 -14.60
C VAL A 328 0.11 9.46 -14.78
N ALA A 329 -0.26 10.19 -15.83
CA ALA A 329 -1.67 10.37 -16.20
C ALA A 329 -2.26 9.05 -16.69
N VAL A 330 -3.46 8.71 -16.22
CA VAL A 330 -4.17 7.49 -16.61
C VAL A 330 -5.60 7.82 -16.99
N THR A 331 -6.06 7.28 -18.12
CA THR A 331 -7.36 7.62 -18.71
C THR A 331 -8.30 6.43 -18.68
N ALA A 332 -9.59 6.72 -18.54
CA ALA A 332 -10.61 5.71 -18.73
C ALA A 332 -10.64 5.28 -20.20
N ARG A 333 -10.94 4.00 -20.41
CA ARG A 333 -11.04 3.39 -21.73
C ARG A 333 -12.51 3.32 -22.14
N PRO A 334 -12.93 3.96 -23.26
CA PRO A 334 -14.34 3.97 -23.68
C PRO A 334 -14.98 2.58 -23.82
N GLY A 335 -14.24 1.59 -24.34
CA GLY A 335 -14.70 0.20 -24.48
C GLY A 335 -14.28 -0.73 -23.34
N CYS A 336 -14.09 -0.23 -22.11
CA CYS A 336 -13.67 -1.10 -21.00
C CYS A 336 -14.76 -2.13 -20.67
N PRO A 337 -14.46 -3.44 -20.64
CA PRO A 337 -15.47 -4.49 -20.39
C PRO A 337 -15.99 -4.48 -18.94
N VAL A 338 -15.32 -3.78 -18.02
CA VAL A 338 -15.71 -3.72 -16.61
C VAL A 338 -16.52 -2.47 -16.30
N CYS A 339 -16.01 -1.28 -16.65
CA CYS A 339 -16.71 -0.03 -16.38
C CYS A 339 -17.56 0.50 -17.53
N GLY A 340 -17.56 -0.15 -18.71
CA GLY A 340 -18.37 0.25 -19.86
C GLY A 340 -18.10 1.66 -20.37
N GLY A 341 -16.90 2.21 -20.11
CA GLY A 341 -16.57 3.60 -20.46
C GLY A 341 -17.16 4.65 -19.52
N ARG A 342 -17.83 4.29 -18.42
CA ARG A 342 -18.48 5.24 -17.47
C ARG A 342 -17.57 6.36 -16.95
N GLY A 343 -16.27 6.13 -16.91
CA GLY A 343 -15.31 7.11 -16.40
C GLY A 343 -14.59 7.93 -17.48
N ALA A 344 -14.94 7.74 -18.76
CA ALA A 344 -14.37 8.44 -19.92
C ALA A 344 -15.06 9.79 -20.17
#